data_AF-A0A672JWM8-F1
#
_entry.id   AF-A0A672JWM8-F1
#
_cell.length_a   1.000
_cell.length_b   1.000
_cell.length_c   1.000
_cell.angle_alpha   90.00
_cell.angle_beta   90.00
_cell.angle_gamma   90.00
#
_symmetry.space_group_name_H-M   'P 1'
#
loop_
_entity.id
_entity.type
_entity.pdbx_description
1 polymer ?
#
loop_
_entity_poly.entity_id
_entity_poly.type
_entity_poly.pdbx_seq_one_letter_code
_entity_poly.pdbx_strand_id
1 'polypeptide(L)'
;FECIELCFFALMSVSGLFSVTFSVIFAYVADITEEHERSTAYGLVSATFAASLVTSPAIGAFLSLRYGDSLVVLLATIIAVADILFVLLVVPESLPDKMCMSSWGLSISWEQADPFASLRKVGKDSTVLLICVTVFLSYLPEAGQYSSFFLYLGQVINFSSEAIAAFIAMVGILSIVAQVRTFSSRHSFSFQLMHTSQF
;
A
#
# COMPACT_ATOMS: atom_id res chain seq x y z
N PHE A 1 -8.79 -14.23 -27.79
CA PHE A 1 -8.79 -14.98 -26.52
C PHE A 1 -7.37 -15.03 -25.95
N GLU A 2 -6.40 -15.60 -26.68
CA GLU A 2 -5.00 -15.71 -26.22
C GLU A 2 -4.29 -14.36 -25.94
N CYS A 3 -4.53 -13.32 -26.75
CA CYS A 3 -3.99 -11.97 -26.48
C CYS A 3 -4.59 -11.31 -25.22
N ILE A 4 -5.84 -11.62 -24.87
CA ILE A 4 -6.50 -11.03 -23.70
C ILE A 4 -5.91 -11.62 -22.42
N GLU A 5 -5.69 -12.94 -22.40
CA GLU A 5 -5.02 -13.64 -21.30
C GLU A 5 -3.58 -13.13 -21.12
N LEU A 6 -2.83 -12.96 -22.22
CA LEU A 6 -1.46 -12.45 -22.16
C LEU A 6 -1.41 -11.00 -21.64
N CYS A 7 -2.34 -10.15 -22.08
CA CYS A 7 -2.46 -8.78 -21.57
C CYS A 7 -2.82 -8.76 -20.08
N PHE A 8 -3.74 -9.62 -19.64
CA PHE A 8 -4.11 -9.70 -18.22
C PHE A 8 -2.94 -10.18 -17.36
N PHE A 9 -2.22 -11.21 -17.82
CA PHE A 9 -1.02 -11.69 -17.15
C PHE A 9 0.07 -10.61 -17.04
N ALA A 10 0.30 -9.86 -18.13
CA ALA A 10 1.25 -8.76 -18.14
C ALA A 10 0.85 -7.65 -17.16
N LEU A 11 -0.44 -7.24 -17.15
CA LEU A 11 -0.96 -6.24 -16.24
C LEU A 11 -0.82 -6.65 -14.77
N MET A 12 -1.12 -7.91 -14.44
CA MET A 12 -0.97 -8.44 -13.08
C MET A 12 0.51 -8.51 -12.65
N SER A 13 1.39 -8.93 -13.57
CA SER A 13 2.84 -8.98 -13.30
C SER A 13 3.40 -7.58 -13.01
N VAL A 14 3.03 -6.60 -13.82
CA VAL A 14 3.45 -5.20 -13.64
C VAL A 14 2.87 -4.62 -12.36
N SER A 15 1.60 -4.88 -12.04
CA SER A 15 0.98 -4.45 -10.78
C SER A 15 1.69 -5.05 -9.56
N GLY A 16 2.14 -6.29 -9.66
CA GLY A 16 2.96 -6.95 -8.62
C GLY A 16 4.30 -6.25 -8.40
N LEU A 17 4.98 -5.82 -9.47
CA LEU A 17 6.23 -5.06 -9.37
C LEU A 17 6.02 -3.72 -8.65
N PHE A 18 4.94 -3.00 -8.96
CA PHE A 18 4.62 -1.73 -8.30
C PHE A 18 4.24 -1.90 -6.82
N SER A 19 3.82 -3.09 -6.39
CA SER A 19 3.56 -3.39 -4.96
C SER A 19 4.81 -3.26 -4.10
N VAL A 20 6.00 -3.50 -4.66
CA VAL A 20 7.29 -3.42 -3.95
C VAL A 20 7.62 -2.00 -3.49
N THR A 21 7.04 -0.97 -4.13
CA THR A 21 7.25 0.44 -3.79
C THR A 21 6.97 0.75 -2.32
N PHE A 22 6.00 0.05 -1.70
CA PHE A 22 5.73 0.18 -0.27
C PHE A 22 7.00 -0.08 0.55
N SER A 23 7.69 -1.19 0.28
CA SER A 23 8.95 -1.55 0.96
C SER A 23 10.05 -0.50 0.75
N VAL A 24 10.13 0.09 -0.44
CA VAL A 24 11.13 1.14 -0.76
C VAL A 24 10.85 2.40 0.06
N ILE A 25 9.58 2.80 0.20
CA ILE A 25 9.20 3.97 1.01
C ILE A 25 9.55 3.75 2.49
N PHE A 26 9.29 2.57 3.06
CA PHE A 26 9.67 2.28 4.46
C PHE A 26 11.19 2.26 4.66
N ALA A 27 11.95 1.80 3.66
CA ALA A 27 13.40 1.87 3.68
C ALA A 27 13.89 3.33 3.60
N TYR A 28 13.32 4.13 2.69
CA TYR A 28 13.64 5.55 2.59
C TYR A 28 13.37 6.30 3.90
N VAL A 29 12.19 6.09 4.51
CA VAL A 29 11.81 6.69 5.78
C VAL A 29 12.72 6.21 6.93
N ALA A 30 13.22 4.96 6.86
CA ALA A 30 14.22 4.45 7.79
C ALA A 30 15.54 5.24 7.74
N ASP A 31 15.95 5.62 6.54
CA ASP A 31 17.26 6.23 6.28
C ASP A 31 17.27 7.73 6.62
N ILE A 32 16.14 8.41 6.48
CA ILE A 32 16.02 9.85 6.76
C ILE A 32 15.56 10.19 8.19
N THR A 33 15.08 9.21 8.97
CA THR A 33 14.48 9.45 10.30
C THR A 33 15.36 8.88 11.42
N GLU A 34 15.59 9.65 12.48
CA GLU A 34 16.30 9.19 13.68
C GLU A 34 15.50 8.15 14.47
N GLU A 35 16.20 7.29 15.23
CA GLU A 35 15.62 6.11 15.91
C GLU A 35 14.45 6.44 16.85
N HIS A 36 14.49 7.61 17.48
CA HIS A 36 13.45 8.13 18.36
C HIS A 36 12.13 8.47 17.63
N GLU A 37 12.18 8.93 16.38
CA GLU A 37 10.99 9.38 15.63
C GLU A 37 10.48 8.37 14.60
N ARG A 38 11.22 7.27 14.36
CA ARG A 38 10.87 6.26 13.33
C ARG A 38 9.48 5.66 13.50
N SER A 39 9.06 5.40 14.73
CA SER A 39 7.72 4.85 15.00
C SER A 39 6.60 5.81 14.56
N THR A 40 6.75 7.11 14.83
CA THR A 40 5.82 8.16 14.41
C THR A 40 5.84 8.37 12.90
N ALA A 41 7.03 8.39 12.29
CA ALA A 41 7.16 8.55 10.84
C ALA A 41 6.52 7.39 10.06
N TYR A 42 6.75 6.14 10.48
CA TYR A 42 6.06 4.97 9.90
C TYR A 42 4.55 5.01 10.16
N GLY A 43 4.12 5.49 11.34
CA GLY A 43 2.72 5.73 11.65
C GLY A 43 2.07 6.74 10.70
N LEU A 44 2.77 7.81 10.34
CA LEU A 44 2.27 8.83 9.42
C LEU A 44 2.14 8.28 7.99
N VAL A 45 3.16 7.56 7.51
CA VAL A 45 3.17 6.95 6.16
C VAL A 45 2.07 5.91 6.02
N SER A 46 1.87 5.06 7.03
CA SER A 46 0.76 4.09 7.01
C SER A 46 -0.62 4.75 7.08
N ALA A 47 -0.75 5.89 7.79
CA ALA A 47 -2.00 6.65 7.85
C ALA A 47 -2.37 7.31 6.51
N THR A 48 -1.40 7.91 5.81
CA THR A 48 -1.64 8.49 4.49
C THR A 48 -1.98 7.43 3.44
N PHE A 49 -1.35 6.26 3.54
CA PHE A 49 -1.68 5.11 2.69
C PHE A 49 -3.11 4.61 2.93
N ALA A 50 -3.50 4.41 4.20
CA ALA A 50 -4.86 4.01 4.56
C ALA A 50 -5.91 5.01 4.05
N ALA A 51 -5.67 6.31 4.24
CA ALA A 51 -6.55 7.35 3.73
C ALA A 51 -6.70 7.28 2.20
N SER A 52 -5.58 7.08 1.49
CA SER A 52 -5.57 6.97 0.02
C SER A 52 -6.37 5.77 -0.49
N LEU A 53 -6.29 4.62 0.20
CA LEU A 53 -7.06 3.42 -0.16
C LEU A 53 -8.57 3.62 -0.13
N VAL A 54 -9.07 4.57 0.67
CA VAL A 54 -10.50 4.86 0.72
C VAL A 54 -10.91 6.03 -0.14
N THR A 55 -10.08 7.07 -0.19
CA THR A 55 -10.34 8.25 -1.01
C THR A 55 -10.31 7.91 -2.50
N SER A 56 -9.43 7.00 -2.94
CA SER A 56 -9.29 6.63 -4.36
C SER A 56 -10.55 5.97 -4.96
N PRO A 57 -11.13 4.89 -4.38
CA PRO A 57 -12.38 4.31 -4.90
C PRO A 57 -13.57 5.25 -4.83
N ALA A 58 -13.64 6.11 -3.81
CA ALA A 58 -14.74 7.07 -3.67
C ALA A 58 -14.72 8.13 -4.78
N ILE A 59 -13.54 8.66 -5.10
CA ILE A 59 -13.37 9.60 -6.22
C ILE A 59 -13.61 8.88 -7.55
N GLY A 60 -13.06 7.68 -7.73
CA GLY A 60 -13.23 6.88 -8.95
C GLY A 60 -14.70 6.54 -9.23
N ALA A 61 -15.46 6.10 -8.22
CA ALA A 61 -16.87 5.79 -8.35
C ALA A 61 -17.72 7.04 -8.66
N PHE A 62 -17.44 8.17 -7.99
CA PHE A 62 -18.14 9.42 -8.23
C PHE A 62 -17.92 9.95 -9.66
N LEU A 63 -16.69 9.86 -10.17
CA LEU A 63 -16.37 10.26 -11.54
C LEU A 63 -16.98 9.30 -12.58
N SER A 64 -16.90 7.98 -12.35
CA SER A 64 -17.50 6.97 -13.25
C SER A 64 -19.01 7.20 -13.42
N LEU A 65 -19.73 7.47 -12.31
CA LEU A 65 -21.19 7.72 -12.33
C LEU A 65 -21.60 8.99 -13.09
N ARG A 66 -20.78 10.04 -13.07
CA ARG A 66 -21.13 11.35 -13.66
C ARG A 66 -20.66 11.51 -15.09
N TYR A 67 -19.51 10.93 -15.42
CA TYR A 67 -18.74 11.28 -16.62
C TYR A 67 -18.26 10.06 -17.42
N GLY A 68 -18.56 8.85 -16.94
CA GLY A 68 -18.17 7.59 -17.58
C GLY A 68 -16.74 7.17 -17.26
N ASP A 69 -16.42 5.90 -17.55
CA ASP A 69 -15.16 5.27 -17.15
C ASP A 69 -13.93 5.86 -17.85
N SER A 70 -14.09 6.42 -19.06
CA SER A 70 -12.99 7.03 -19.81
C SER A 70 -12.34 8.21 -19.07
N LEU A 71 -13.13 9.00 -18.33
CA LEU A 71 -12.60 10.13 -17.56
C LEU A 71 -11.89 9.69 -16.28
N VAL A 72 -12.31 8.58 -15.67
CA VAL A 72 -11.60 7.96 -14.54
C VAL A 72 -10.20 7.52 -14.97
N VAL A 73 -10.08 6.87 -16.14
CA VAL A 73 -8.80 6.44 -16.70
C VAL A 73 -7.90 7.62 -17.05
N LEU A 74 -8.45 8.68 -17.63
CA LEU A 74 -7.71 9.91 -17.93
C LEU A 74 -7.15 10.55 -16.64
N LEU A 75 -7.99 10.69 -15.61
CA LEU A 75 -7.57 11.25 -14.32
C LEU A 75 -6.49 10.39 -13.66
N ALA A 76 -6.65 9.07 -13.64
CA ALA A 76 -5.66 8.15 -13.10
C ALA A 76 -4.30 8.29 -13.81
N THR A 77 -4.32 8.47 -15.14
CA THR A 77 -3.10 8.67 -15.95
C THR A 77 -2.41 9.99 -15.60
N ILE A 78 -3.18 11.08 -15.45
CA ILE A 78 -2.63 12.39 -15.08
C ILE A 78 -1.99 12.34 -13.69
N ILE A 79 -2.66 11.71 -12.73
CA ILE A 79 -2.14 11.54 -11.36
C ILE A 79 -0.87 10.69 -11.37
N ALA A 80 -0.83 9.59 -12.13
CA ALA A 80 0.36 8.76 -12.24
C ALA A 80 1.55 9.50 -12.86
N VAL A 81 1.34 10.30 -13.91
CA VAL A 81 2.39 11.12 -14.51
C VAL A 81 2.87 12.21 -13.54
N ALA A 82 1.95 12.83 -12.81
CA ALA A 82 2.29 13.82 -11.80
C ALA A 82 3.09 13.21 -10.63
N ASP A 83 2.75 12.00 -10.20
CA ASP A 83 3.48 11.25 -9.17
C ASP A 83 4.91 10.92 -9.62
N ILE A 84 5.08 10.42 -10.85
CA ILE A 84 6.41 10.19 -11.44
C ILE A 84 7.21 11.50 -11.48
N LEU A 85 6.60 12.60 -11.93
CA LEU A 85 7.26 13.89 -11.99
C LEU A 85 7.64 14.39 -10.58
N PHE A 86 6.77 14.18 -9.60
CA PHE A 86 7.00 14.55 -8.21
C PHE A 86 8.16 13.77 -7.62
N VAL A 87 8.18 12.44 -7.80
CA VAL A 87 9.28 11.59 -7.35
C VAL A 87 10.60 12.03 -8.00
N LEU A 88 10.60 12.30 -9.31
CA LEU A 88 11.80 12.73 -10.04
C LEU A 88 12.32 14.11 -9.63
N LEU A 89 11.46 15.05 -9.24
CA LEU A 89 11.84 16.43 -8.92
C LEU A 89 12.05 16.67 -7.42
N VAL A 90 11.28 16.00 -6.56
CA VAL A 90 11.15 16.32 -5.13
C VAL A 90 11.88 15.33 -4.23
N VAL A 91 12.16 14.11 -4.68
CA VAL A 91 12.99 13.19 -3.90
C VAL A 91 14.46 13.55 -4.18
N PRO A 92 15.15 14.33 -3.32
CA PRO A 92 16.60 14.43 -3.42
C PRO A 92 17.16 13.02 -3.25
N GLU A 93 18.10 12.63 -4.11
CA GLU A 93 18.78 11.34 -3.96
C GLU A 93 19.26 11.19 -2.52
N SER A 94 18.61 10.28 -1.78
CA SER A 94 18.98 9.99 -0.39
C SER A 94 20.12 8.99 -0.30
N LEU A 95 20.65 8.53 -1.45
CA LEU A 95 21.89 7.78 -1.47
C LEU A 95 23.07 8.77 -1.50
N PRO A 96 23.95 8.78 -0.48
CA PRO A 96 25.19 9.51 -0.61
C PRO A 96 25.97 8.94 -1.80
N ASP A 97 26.52 9.82 -2.66
CA ASP A 97 27.25 9.54 -3.92
C ASP A 97 28.19 8.31 -3.85
N LYS A 98 28.73 8.02 -2.66
CA LYS A 98 29.58 6.87 -2.35
C LYS A 98 28.94 5.49 -2.57
N MET A 99 27.62 5.35 -2.57
CA MET A 99 26.92 4.09 -2.85
C MET A 99 26.48 3.98 -4.33
N CYS A 100 26.17 5.12 -4.97
CA CYS A 100 25.70 5.18 -6.35
C CYS A 100 26.80 4.75 -7.34
N MET A 101 28.07 5.15 -7.11
CA MET A 101 29.22 4.65 -7.88
C MET A 101 29.62 3.20 -7.55
N SER A 102 29.21 2.67 -6.40
CA SER A 102 29.46 1.27 -6.04
C SER A 102 28.48 0.32 -6.74
N SER A 103 27.24 0.72 -7.00
CA SER A 103 26.25 -0.16 -7.64
C SER A 103 26.48 -0.39 -9.15
N TRP A 104 27.23 0.48 -9.82
CA TRP A 104 27.56 0.32 -11.26
C TRP A 104 28.93 -0.34 -11.50
N GLY A 105 29.66 -0.69 -10.44
CA GLY A 105 31.05 -1.18 -10.52
C GLY A 105 31.49 -2.21 -9.47
N LEU A 106 30.75 -2.45 -8.39
CA LEU A 106 30.93 -3.65 -7.56
C LEU A 106 30.13 -4.76 -8.19
N SER A 107 30.85 -5.82 -8.56
CA SER A 107 30.30 -7.16 -8.78
C SER A 107 29.07 -7.35 -7.91
N ILE A 108 27.89 -7.45 -8.52
CA ILE A 108 26.73 -8.08 -7.89
C ILE A 108 27.26 -9.42 -7.41
N SER A 109 27.63 -9.49 -6.13
CA SER A 109 27.95 -10.75 -5.51
C SER A 109 26.63 -11.48 -5.53
N TRP A 110 26.55 -12.52 -6.36
CA TRP A 110 25.37 -13.38 -6.49
C TRP A 110 24.90 -13.93 -5.13
N GLU A 111 25.70 -13.80 -4.07
CA GLU A 111 25.35 -14.11 -2.68
C GLU A 111 24.50 -13.02 -1.98
N GLN A 112 24.57 -11.74 -2.37
CA GLN A 112 23.74 -10.66 -1.80
C GLN A 112 22.42 -10.46 -2.54
N ALA A 113 22.35 -10.87 -3.81
CA ALA A 113 21.13 -10.85 -4.62
C ALA A 113 20.21 -12.05 -4.34
N ASP A 114 20.62 -12.98 -3.46
CA ASP A 114 19.86 -14.20 -3.20
C ASP A 114 18.78 -13.96 -2.14
N PRO A 115 17.49 -13.82 -2.52
CA PRO A 115 16.40 -13.65 -1.56
C PRO A 115 16.29 -14.84 -0.60
N PHE A 116 16.81 -16.01 -0.98
CA PHE A 116 16.84 -17.20 -0.12
C PHE A 116 17.87 -17.07 1.00
N ALA A 117 18.95 -16.30 0.83
CA ALA A 117 19.92 -16.06 1.90
C ALA A 117 19.31 -15.23 3.04
N SER A 118 18.53 -14.19 2.71
CA SER A 118 17.74 -13.43 3.67
C SER A 118 16.66 -14.28 4.34
N LEU A 119 15.95 -15.11 3.58
CA LEU A 119 14.97 -16.06 4.14
C LEU A 119 15.64 -17.05 5.11
N ARG A 120 16.83 -17.55 4.79
CA ARG A 120 17.60 -18.48 5.62
C ARG A 120 18.10 -17.83 6.91
N LYS A 121 18.39 -16.52 6.87
CA LYS A 121 18.78 -15.73 8.03
C LYS A 121 17.58 -15.47 8.96
N VAL A 122 16.41 -15.17 8.38
CA VAL A 122 15.14 -15.09 9.12
C VAL A 122 14.80 -16.43 9.76
N GLY A 123 15.05 -17.55 9.07
CA GLY A 123 14.80 -18.89 9.61
C GLY A 123 15.75 -19.33 10.73
N LYS A 124 16.86 -18.63 10.96
CA LYS A 124 17.78 -18.90 12.08
C LYS A 124 17.35 -18.22 13.38
N ASP A 125 16.57 -17.14 13.29
CA ASP A 125 16.09 -16.41 14.45
C ASP A 125 14.65 -16.80 14.76
N SER A 126 14.46 -17.53 15.87
CA SER A 126 13.15 -18.07 16.24
C SER A 126 12.11 -16.97 16.51
N THR A 127 12.53 -15.79 16.99
CA THR A 127 11.63 -14.66 17.24
C THR A 127 11.15 -14.03 15.93
N VAL A 128 12.06 -13.83 14.98
CA VAL A 128 11.71 -13.27 13.66
C VAL A 128 10.85 -14.24 12.87
N LEU A 129 11.18 -15.55 12.90
CA LEU A 129 10.36 -16.58 12.27
C LEU A 129 8.95 -16.60 12.85
N LEU A 130 8.79 -16.49 14.16
CA LEU A 130 7.47 -16.46 14.81
C LEU A 130 6.65 -15.25 14.35
N ILE A 131 7.25 -14.06 14.29
CA ILE A 131 6.59 -12.85 13.77
C ILE A 131 6.17 -13.04 12.32
N CYS A 132 7.06 -13.57 11.46
CA CYS A 132 6.74 -13.84 10.05
C CYS A 132 5.58 -14.83 9.90
N VAL A 133 5.59 -15.92 10.66
CA VAL A 133 4.50 -16.92 10.63
C VAL A 133 3.19 -16.32 11.12
N THR A 134 3.20 -15.54 12.19
CA THR A 134 1.99 -14.86 12.69
C THR A 134 1.43 -13.89 11.65
N VAL A 135 2.26 -13.04 11.06
CA VAL A 135 1.82 -12.09 10.02
C VAL A 135 1.29 -12.84 8.80
N PHE A 136 1.98 -13.91 8.37
CA PHE A 136 1.53 -14.74 7.25
C PHE A 136 0.17 -15.39 7.53
N LEU A 137 -0.01 -16.00 8.71
CA LEU A 137 -1.27 -16.61 9.11
C LEU A 137 -2.41 -15.58 9.25
N SER A 138 -2.11 -14.33 9.58
CA SER A 138 -3.11 -13.25 9.62
C SER A 138 -3.48 -12.76 8.22
N TYR A 139 -2.52 -12.59 7.33
CA TYR A 139 -2.76 -12.08 5.96
C TYR A 139 -3.43 -13.11 5.03
N LEU A 140 -3.15 -14.40 5.22
CA LEU A 140 -3.70 -15.48 4.39
C LEU A 140 -5.24 -15.52 4.38
N PRO A 141 -5.95 -15.56 5.54
CA PRO A 141 -7.40 -15.51 5.55
C PRO A 141 -7.95 -14.15 5.10
N GLU A 142 -7.23 -13.05 5.32
CA GLU A 142 -7.64 -11.72 4.85
C GLU A 142 -7.68 -11.65 3.30
N ALA A 143 -6.65 -12.18 2.63
CA ALA A 143 -6.62 -12.27 1.17
C ALA A 143 -7.73 -13.19 0.61
N GLY A 144 -8.01 -14.29 1.31
CA GLY A 144 -9.11 -15.20 0.98
C GLY A 144 -10.48 -14.52 1.08
N GLN A 145 -10.65 -13.64 2.06
CA GLN A 145 -11.87 -12.86 2.24
C GLN A 145 -12.12 -11.92 1.05
N TYR A 146 -11.12 -11.13 0.63
CA TYR A 146 -11.29 -10.20 -0.51
C TYR A 146 -11.69 -10.91 -1.81
N SER A 147 -11.18 -12.12 -2.04
CA SER A 147 -11.45 -12.88 -3.28
C SER A 147 -12.78 -13.62 -3.25
N SER A 148 -13.15 -14.19 -2.10
CA SER A 148 -14.31 -15.10 -2.00
C SER A 148 -15.61 -14.39 -1.63
N PHE A 149 -15.53 -13.22 -0.99
CA PHE A 149 -16.69 -12.50 -0.49
C PHE A 149 -17.65 -12.07 -1.61
N PHE A 150 -17.12 -11.58 -2.72
CA PHE A 150 -17.94 -11.18 -3.88
C PHE A 150 -18.60 -12.37 -4.59
N LEU A 151 -17.88 -13.49 -4.71
CA LEU A 151 -18.42 -14.72 -5.26
C LEU A 151 -19.50 -15.32 -4.35
N TYR A 152 -19.31 -15.27 -3.04
CA TYR A 152 -20.30 -15.74 -2.07
C TYR A 152 -21.60 -14.92 -2.11
N LEU A 153 -21.50 -13.59 -2.17
CA LEU A 153 -22.66 -12.70 -2.33
C LEU A 153 -23.41 -12.97 -3.64
N GLY A 154 -22.69 -13.18 -4.74
CA GLY A 154 -23.28 -13.45 -6.04
C GLY A 154 -23.94 -14.84 -6.14
N GLN A 155 -23.28 -15.90 -5.66
CA GLN A 155 -23.74 -17.28 -5.88
C GLN A 155 -24.68 -17.80 -4.80
N VAL A 156 -24.48 -17.44 -3.53
CA VAL A 156 -25.25 -18.01 -2.41
C VAL A 156 -26.46 -17.13 -2.07
N ILE A 157 -26.25 -15.81 -2.00
CA ILE A 157 -27.30 -14.86 -1.62
C ILE A 157 -28.12 -14.41 -2.86
N ASN A 158 -27.71 -14.80 -4.07
CA ASN A 158 -28.34 -14.40 -5.35
C ASN A 158 -28.52 -12.89 -5.48
N PHE A 159 -27.57 -12.12 -4.95
CA PHE A 159 -27.58 -10.67 -5.08
C PHE A 159 -27.40 -10.26 -6.55
N SER A 160 -28.20 -9.31 -7.03
CA SER A 160 -27.96 -8.70 -8.34
C SER A 160 -26.62 -7.96 -8.34
N SER A 161 -25.95 -7.86 -9.49
CA SER A 161 -24.67 -7.14 -9.60
C SER A 161 -24.76 -5.68 -9.13
N GLU A 162 -25.92 -5.05 -9.27
CA GLU A 162 -26.21 -3.70 -8.77
C GLU A 162 -26.16 -3.63 -7.24
N ALA A 163 -26.71 -4.64 -6.56
CA ALA A 163 -26.74 -4.69 -5.11
C ALA A 163 -25.36 -5.03 -4.50
N ILE A 164 -24.53 -5.80 -5.21
CA ILE A 164 -23.12 -6.03 -4.84
C ILE A 164 -22.33 -4.72 -4.94
N ALA A 165 -22.50 -3.97 -6.03
CA ALA A 165 -21.86 -2.66 -6.20
C ALA A 165 -22.30 -1.66 -5.13
N ALA A 166 -23.60 -1.63 -4.78
CA ALA A 166 -24.12 -0.78 -3.71
C ALA A 166 -23.55 -1.17 -2.33
N PHE A 167 -23.37 -2.46 -2.06
CA PHE A 167 -22.76 -2.95 -0.82
C PHE A 167 -21.28 -2.54 -0.72
N ILE A 168 -20.51 -2.70 -1.81
CA ILE A 168 -19.11 -2.24 -1.88
C ILE A 168 -19.02 -0.74 -1.62
N ALA A 169 -19.89 0.05 -2.26
CA ALA A 169 -19.93 1.50 -2.07
C ALA A 169 -20.25 1.87 -0.60
N MET A 170 -21.21 1.18 0.02
CA MET A 170 -21.59 1.42 1.41
C MET A 170 -20.48 1.05 2.40
N VAL A 171 -19.83 -0.10 2.22
CA VAL A 171 -18.66 -0.50 3.03
C VAL A 171 -17.49 0.46 2.83
N GLY A 172 -17.26 0.91 1.59
CA GLY A 172 -16.28 1.95 1.27
C GLY A 172 -16.54 3.24 2.04
N ILE A 173 -17.76 3.77 1.97
CA ILE A 173 -18.17 4.99 2.70
C ILE A 173 -18.04 4.79 4.22
N LEU A 174 -18.48 3.64 4.74
CA LEU A 174 -18.36 3.34 6.17
C LEU A 174 -16.90 3.27 6.63
N SER A 175 -16.01 2.73 5.79
CA SER A 175 -14.57 2.73 6.03
C SER A 175 -13.99 4.16 6.05
N ILE A 176 -14.41 5.05 5.13
CA ILE A 176 -14.01 6.46 5.15
C ILE A 176 -14.42 7.09 6.48
N VAL A 177 -15.68 6.88 6.88
CA VAL A 177 -16.22 7.46 8.11
C VAL A 177 -15.47 6.92 9.34
N ALA A 178 -15.19 5.62 9.38
CA ALA A 178 -14.45 4.99 10.47
C ALA A 178 -13.01 5.52 10.56
N GLN A 179 -12.33 5.67 9.42
CA GLN A 179 -10.97 6.21 9.37
C GLN A 179 -10.92 7.69 9.73
N VAL A 180 -11.84 8.50 9.23
CA VAL A 180 -11.96 9.93 9.59
C VAL A 180 -12.26 10.10 11.08
N ARG A 181 -13.14 9.26 11.66
CA ARG A 181 -13.43 9.28 13.10
C ARG A 181 -12.22 8.86 13.94
N THR A 182 -11.49 7.84 13.50
CA THR A 182 -10.29 7.36 14.21
C THR A 182 -9.15 8.37 14.13
N PHE A 183 -8.94 8.99 12.96
CA PHE A 183 -7.94 10.02 12.76
C PHE A 183 -8.28 11.32 13.52
N SER A 184 -9.55 11.73 13.50
CA SER A 184 -10.06 12.85 14.31
C SER A 184 -9.91 12.58 15.82
N SER A 185 -10.11 11.33 16.25
CA SER A 185 -9.89 10.92 17.63
C SER A 185 -8.39 10.95 18.01
N ARG A 186 -7.49 10.49 17.12
CA ARG A 186 -6.03 10.56 17.34
C ARG A 186 -5.48 11.99 17.36
N HIS A 187 -6.05 12.92 16.59
CA HIS A 187 -5.67 14.33 16.67
C HIS A 187 -6.14 14.94 18.01
N SER A 188 -7.33 14.57 18.49
CA SER A 188 -7.81 14.95 19.83
C SER A 188 -6.93 14.36 20.94
N PHE A 189 -6.45 13.12 20.81
CA PHE A 189 -5.59 12.46 21.80
C PHE A 189 -4.16 12.99 21.80
N SER A 190 -3.60 13.32 20.62
CA SER A 190 -2.27 13.92 20.50
C SER A 190 -2.25 15.36 21.03
N PHE A 191 -3.33 16.12 20.82
CA PHE A 191 -3.48 17.47 21.39
C PHE A 191 -3.60 17.43 22.93
N GLN A 192 -4.20 16.38 23.48
CA GLN A 192 -4.36 16.20 24.93
C GLN A 192 -3.07 15.74 25.63
N LEU A 193 -2.23 14.95 24.96
CA LEU A 193 -0.89 14.57 25.44
C LEU A 193 0.10 15.76 25.41
N MET A 194 0.01 16.64 24.40
CA MET A 194 0.87 17.82 24.32
C MET A 194 0.53 18.90 25.36
N HIS A 195 -0.70 18.89 25.89
CA HIS A 195 -1.12 19.78 26.99
C HIS A 195 -0.84 19.20 28.39
N THR A 196 -0.57 17.89 28.48
CA THR A 196 -0.28 17.19 29.74
C THR A 196 1.23 17.11 30.03
N SER A 197 2.09 17.36 29.03
CA SER A 197 3.55 17.49 29.21
C SER A 197 4.02 18.91 29.59
N GLN A 198 3.10 19.83 29.85
CA GLN A 198 3.35 21.20 30.36
C GLN A 198 2.84 21.42 31.80
N PHE A 199 2.48 20.35 32.52
CA PHE A 199 2.18 20.39 33.96
C PHE A 199 2.99 19.33 34.71
#